data_AF-A0A2N5ZCW1-F1
#
_entry.id   AF-A0A2N5ZCW1-F1
#
_cell.length_a   1.000
_cell.length_b   1.000
_cell.length_c   1.000
_cell.angle_alpha   90.00
_cell.angle_beta   90.00
_cell.angle_gamma   90.00
#
_symmetry.space_group_name_H-M   'P 1'
#
loop_
_entity.id
_entity.type
_entity.pdbx_description
1 polymer ?
#
loop_
_entity_poly.entity_id
_entity_poly.type
_entity_poly.pdbx_seq_one_letter_code
_entity_poly.pdbx_strand_id
1 'polypeptide(L)'
;MKTIKIDTMKLYYFLFIIAVFPYITACSSETNSNSPEEEMHKIYRGEKIGFFTDEMDFTEEEALRFWPVYNTFQDKRDSLWKSQRNFLRDYKMNEKSKNGSDVLQKYLDFDKAKSDLQREYVEKLQAFMTDERILQLFYTEYQFKHFMLNRIRGRHGHRDGRGMGRGRGGRNMDGPQPPCEEISSPMPEKCVR
;
A
#
# COMPACT_ATOMS: atom_id res chain seq x y z
N MET A 1 47.28 -18.09 -39.50
CA MET A 1 45.94 -17.51 -39.76
C MET A 1 44.94 -18.66 -39.92
N LYS A 2 44.01 -18.84 -38.98
CA LYS A 2 42.96 -19.87 -39.09
C LYS A 2 41.72 -19.23 -39.70
N THR A 3 41.27 -19.71 -40.86
CA THR A 3 40.02 -19.28 -41.49
C THR A 3 38.85 -19.98 -40.81
N ILE A 4 38.03 -19.23 -40.09
CA ILE A 4 36.82 -19.74 -39.45
C ILE A 4 35.78 -19.96 -40.57
N LYS A 5 35.46 -21.22 -40.86
CA LYS A 5 34.36 -21.59 -41.78
C LYS A 5 33.06 -21.58 -40.98
N ILE A 6 32.19 -20.63 -41.30
CA ILE A 6 30.87 -20.51 -40.70
C ILE A 6 29.91 -21.35 -41.53
N ASP A 7 29.31 -22.37 -40.92
CA ASP A 7 28.37 -23.27 -41.61
C ASP A 7 27.14 -22.49 -42.07
N THR A 8 26.76 -22.65 -43.33
CA THR A 8 25.60 -21.97 -43.95
C THR A 8 24.30 -22.19 -43.17
N MET A 9 24.18 -23.32 -42.47
CA MET A 9 23.05 -23.65 -41.58
C MET A 9 23.04 -22.81 -40.28
N LYS A 10 24.21 -22.49 -39.71
CA LYS A 10 24.33 -21.60 -38.54
C LYS A 10 24.11 -20.14 -38.92
N LEU A 11 24.52 -19.76 -40.13
CA LEU A 11 24.24 -18.44 -40.71
C LEU A 11 22.73 -18.26 -40.94
N TYR A 12 22.06 -19.28 -41.48
CA TYR A 12 20.60 -19.25 -41.68
C TYR A 12 19.84 -19.21 -40.34
N TYR A 13 20.31 -19.95 -39.32
CA TYR A 13 19.73 -19.92 -37.98
C TYR A 13 19.89 -18.55 -37.28
N PHE A 14 21.05 -17.91 -37.43
CA PHE A 14 21.26 -16.54 -36.93
C PHE A 14 20.38 -15.51 -37.65
N LEU A 15 20.23 -15.62 -38.97
CA LEU A 15 19.34 -14.75 -39.75
C LEU A 15 17.86 -14.96 -39.40
N PHE A 16 17.46 -16.19 -39.09
CA PHE A 16 16.11 -16.51 -38.63
C PHE A 16 15.79 -15.89 -37.25
N ILE A 17 16.74 -15.95 -36.30
CA ILE A 17 16.57 -15.32 -34.98
C ILE A 17 16.45 -13.80 -35.10
N ILE A 18 17.31 -13.15 -35.91
CA ILE A 18 17.28 -11.69 -36.12
C ILE A 18 16.01 -11.23 -36.83
N ALA A 19 15.44 -12.05 -37.73
CA ALA A 19 14.21 -11.73 -38.43
C ALA A 19 12.94 -11.91 -37.58
N VAL A 20 12.95 -12.80 -36.58
CA VAL A 20 11.81 -13.05 -35.67
C VAL A 20 11.85 -12.13 -34.44
N PHE A 21 13.04 -11.71 -33.99
CA PHE A 21 13.23 -10.82 -32.84
C PHE A 21 12.43 -9.50 -32.89
N PRO A 22 12.33 -8.77 -34.03
CA PRO A 22 11.59 -7.51 -34.08
C PRO A 22 10.06 -7.67 -34.04
N TYR A 23 9.53 -8.88 -34.26
CA TYR A 23 8.08 -9.13 -34.16
C TYR A 23 7.60 -9.29 -32.71
N ILE A 24 8.49 -9.63 -31.77
CA ILE A 24 8.14 -9.74 -30.34
C ILE A 24 8.13 -8.35 -29.67
N THR A 25 8.92 -7.40 -30.17
CA THR A 25 9.02 -6.04 -29.60
C THR A 25 7.97 -5.06 -30.15
N ALA A 26 7.18 -5.45 -31.15
CA ALA A 26 6.17 -4.58 -31.77
C ALA A 26 4.81 -4.54 -31.03
N CYS A 27 4.64 -5.27 -29.93
CA CYS A 27 3.38 -5.36 -29.20
C CYS A 27 3.58 -5.13 -27.70
N SER A 28 3.70 -3.86 -27.30
CA SER A 28 3.31 -3.30 -25.98
C SER A 28 4.08 -2.01 -25.66
N SER A 29 3.79 -0.94 -26.39
CA SER A 29 3.93 0.42 -25.85
C SER A 29 2.54 1.01 -25.69
N GLU A 30 1.77 0.46 -24.75
CA GLU A 30 0.65 1.20 -24.18
C GLU A 30 1.23 2.35 -23.37
N THR A 31 1.33 3.54 -23.98
CA THR A 31 1.52 4.78 -23.24
C THR A 31 0.26 4.99 -22.40
N ASN A 32 0.30 4.43 -21.21
CA ASN A 32 -0.80 4.40 -20.27
C ASN A 32 -1.01 5.82 -19.73
N SER A 33 -1.99 6.54 -20.26
CA SER A 33 -2.43 7.86 -19.78
C SER A 33 -3.18 7.70 -18.45
N ASN A 34 -2.50 7.18 -17.43
CA ASN A 34 -3.03 7.11 -16.08
C ASN A 34 -3.16 8.53 -15.53
N SER A 35 -4.27 8.80 -14.84
CA SER A 35 -4.38 10.04 -14.06
C SER A 35 -3.26 10.07 -12.98
N PRO A 36 -2.76 11.25 -12.57
CA PRO A 36 -1.78 11.35 -11.50
C PRO A 36 -2.21 10.66 -10.19
N GLU A 37 -3.52 10.59 -9.93
CA GLU A 37 -4.10 9.86 -8.81
C GLU A 37 -3.90 8.35 -8.94
N GLU A 38 -4.12 7.81 -10.14
CA GLU A 38 -3.97 6.39 -10.42
C GLU A 38 -2.49 5.95 -10.36
N GLU A 39 -1.57 6.78 -10.87
CA GLU A 39 -0.14 6.54 -10.75
C GLU A 39 0.30 6.49 -9.28
N MET A 40 -0.14 7.46 -8.48
CA MET A 40 0.13 7.47 -7.03
C MET A 40 -0.48 6.26 -6.32
N HIS A 41 -1.66 5.81 -6.72
CA HIS A 41 -2.28 4.59 -6.20
C HIS A 41 -1.47 3.34 -6.54
N LYS A 42 -0.91 3.25 -7.75
CA LYS A 42 -0.04 2.14 -8.17
C LYS A 42 1.25 2.12 -7.35
N ILE A 43 1.91 3.27 -7.19
CA ILE A 43 3.11 3.39 -6.34
C ILE A 43 2.78 2.97 -4.90
N TYR A 44 1.69 3.50 -4.32
CA TYR A 44 1.27 3.16 -2.96
C TYR A 44 1.05 1.66 -2.78
N ARG A 45 0.39 0.98 -3.74
CA ARG A 45 0.17 -0.46 -3.68
C ARG A 45 1.47 -1.26 -3.79
N GLY A 46 2.36 -0.90 -4.71
CA GLY A 46 3.64 -1.60 -4.88
C GLY A 46 4.51 -1.52 -3.63
N GLU A 47 4.61 -0.32 -3.04
CA GLU A 47 5.35 -0.09 -1.79
C GLU A 47 4.74 -0.86 -0.62
N LYS A 48 3.42 -0.97 -0.58
CA LYS A 48 2.72 -1.76 0.43
C LYS A 48 3.01 -3.25 0.31
N ILE A 49 3.02 -3.77 -0.92
CA ILE A 49 3.35 -5.18 -1.18
C ILE A 49 4.76 -5.48 -0.70
N GLY A 50 5.75 -4.67 -1.11
CA GLY A 50 7.14 -4.83 -0.67
C GLY A 50 7.27 -4.78 0.85
N PHE A 51 6.70 -3.75 1.49
CA PHE A 51 6.75 -3.60 2.94
C PHE A 51 6.13 -4.79 3.68
N PHE A 52 5.01 -5.33 3.17
CA PHE A 52 4.36 -6.48 3.80
C PHE A 52 5.16 -7.75 3.57
N THR A 53 5.75 -7.94 2.40
CA THR A 53 6.63 -9.10 2.14
C THR A 53 7.89 -9.07 3.00
N ASP A 54 8.43 -7.89 3.31
CA ASP A 54 9.63 -7.74 4.14
C ASP A 54 9.34 -7.95 5.64
N GLU A 55 8.18 -7.49 6.13
CA GLU A 55 7.83 -7.53 7.56
C GLU A 55 7.00 -8.75 7.96
N MET A 56 6.34 -9.41 7.00
CA MET A 56 5.54 -10.60 7.22
C MET A 56 6.21 -11.77 6.49
N ASP A 57 6.78 -12.70 7.27
CA ASP A 57 7.31 -13.97 6.77
C ASP A 57 6.18 -14.90 6.28
N PHE A 58 5.42 -14.51 5.26
CA PHE A 58 4.33 -15.33 4.73
C PHE A 58 4.89 -16.63 4.14
N THR A 59 4.24 -17.76 4.46
CA THR A 59 4.44 -18.96 3.66
C THR A 59 3.85 -18.75 2.25
N GLU A 60 4.35 -19.47 1.24
CA GLU A 60 3.85 -19.34 -0.13
C GLU A 60 2.34 -19.60 -0.23
N GLU A 61 1.85 -20.60 0.53
CA GLU A 61 0.43 -20.91 0.61
C GLU A 61 -0.41 -19.81 1.27
N GLU A 62 0.10 -19.20 2.34
CA GLU A 62 -0.56 -18.07 3.00
C GLU A 62 -0.62 -16.85 2.09
N ALA A 63 0.49 -16.51 1.43
CA ALA A 63 0.56 -15.35 0.54
C ALA A 63 -0.46 -15.47 -0.62
N LEU A 64 -0.57 -16.66 -1.22
CA LEU A 64 -1.52 -16.93 -2.30
C LEU A 64 -2.99 -16.76 -1.85
N ARG A 65 -3.31 -17.13 -0.60
CA ARG A 65 -4.66 -16.94 -0.03
C ARG A 65 -4.90 -15.53 0.49
N PHE A 66 -3.86 -14.87 1.00
CA PHE A 66 -3.92 -13.56 1.62
C PHE A 66 -4.27 -12.45 0.63
N TRP A 67 -3.52 -12.34 -0.48
CA TRP A 67 -3.67 -11.21 -1.41
C TRP A 67 -5.11 -11.04 -1.97
N PRO A 68 -5.83 -12.11 -2.39
CA PRO A 68 -7.21 -11.97 -2.84
C PRO A 68 -8.16 -11.44 -1.75
N VAL A 69 -8.02 -11.93 -0.51
CA VAL A 69 -8.83 -11.48 0.64
C VAL A 69 -8.51 -10.02 0.96
N TYR A 70 -7.23 -9.68 0.97
CA TYR A 70 -6.72 -8.34 1.21
C TYR A 70 -7.25 -7.33 0.20
N ASN A 71 -7.09 -7.62 -1.10
CA ASN A 71 -7.49 -6.73 -2.18
C ASN A 71 -8.99 -6.44 -2.13
N THR A 72 -9.80 -7.48 -1.93
CA THR A 72 -11.26 -7.34 -1.78
C THR A 72 -11.62 -6.44 -0.59
N PHE A 73 -10.95 -6.63 0.54
CA PHE A 73 -11.16 -5.80 1.73
C PHE A 73 -10.74 -4.35 1.50
N GLN A 74 -9.57 -4.11 0.89
CA GLN A 74 -9.09 -2.75 0.57
C GLN A 74 -10.08 -2.02 -0.35
N ASP A 75 -10.54 -2.67 -1.42
CA ASP A 75 -11.47 -2.07 -2.38
C ASP A 75 -12.80 -1.68 -1.71
N LYS A 76 -13.38 -2.58 -0.90
CA LYS A 76 -14.59 -2.29 -0.12
C LYS A 76 -14.36 -1.13 0.86
N ARG A 77 -13.23 -1.14 1.58
CA ARG A 77 -12.88 -0.14 2.59
C ARG A 77 -12.69 1.23 1.94
N ASP A 78 -11.97 1.30 0.84
CA ASP A 78 -11.67 2.54 0.12
C ASP A 78 -12.94 3.14 -0.49
N SER A 79 -13.84 2.31 -1.03
CA SER A 79 -15.17 2.73 -1.49
C SER A 79 -16.02 3.30 -0.34
N LEU A 80 -16.02 2.64 0.81
CA LEU A 80 -16.75 3.10 2.00
C LEU A 80 -16.19 4.43 2.53
N TRP A 81 -14.86 4.58 2.59
CA TRP A 81 -14.21 5.82 2.98
C TRP A 81 -14.47 6.96 2.00
N LYS A 82 -14.45 6.69 0.69
CA LYS A 82 -14.80 7.68 -0.33
C LYS A 82 -16.25 8.14 -0.18
N SER A 83 -17.17 7.21 0.07
CA SER A 83 -18.59 7.49 0.29
C SER A 83 -18.82 8.34 1.53
N GLN A 84 -18.20 8.00 2.66
CA GLN A 84 -18.29 8.78 3.88
C GLN A 84 -17.67 10.18 3.72
N ARG A 85 -16.51 10.29 3.05
CA ARG A 85 -15.84 11.57 2.76
C ARG A 85 -16.73 12.48 1.92
N ASN A 86 -17.33 11.96 0.85
CA ASN A 86 -18.27 12.70 0.01
C ASN A 86 -19.49 13.15 0.81
N PHE A 87 -20.07 12.25 1.61
CA PHE A 87 -21.19 12.57 2.48
C PHE A 87 -20.90 13.74 3.44
N LEU A 88 -19.74 13.72 4.11
CA LEU A 88 -19.31 14.80 5.01
C LEU A 88 -19.02 16.12 4.27
N ARG A 89 -18.41 16.03 3.08
CA ARG A 89 -18.18 17.20 2.22
C ARG A 89 -19.52 17.83 1.81
N ASP A 90 -20.47 17.02 1.38
CA ASP A 90 -21.78 17.48 0.92
C ASP A 90 -22.61 18.05 2.08
N TYR A 91 -22.46 17.51 3.29
CA TYR A 91 -23.04 18.09 4.51
C TYR A 91 -22.49 19.49 4.76
N LYS A 92 -21.15 19.67 4.72
CA LYS A 92 -20.51 20.97 4.91
C LYS A 92 -20.93 22.00 3.85
N MET A 93 -21.16 21.57 2.61
CA MET A 93 -21.57 22.46 1.52
C MET A 93 -23.05 22.83 1.55
N ASN A 94 -23.93 21.96 2.08
CA ASN A 94 -25.39 22.10 2.02
C ASN A 94 -26.05 22.19 3.40
N GLU A 95 -25.34 22.79 4.37
CA GLU A 95 -25.59 22.76 5.83
C GLU A 95 -27.02 23.16 6.25
N LYS A 96 -27.78 23.85 5.40
CA LYS A 96 -29.05 24.52 5.76
C LYS A 96 -30.34 23.71 5.54
N SER A 97 -30.30 22.48 5.01
CA SER A 97 -31.52 21.80 4.51
C SER A 97 -31.77 20.36 5.00
N LYS A 98 -30.95 19.79 5.90
CA LYS A 98 -31.09 18.38 6.29
C LYS A 98 -31.48 18.24 7.77
N ASN A 99 -32.39 17.33 8.07
CA ASN A 99 -32.71 16.92 9.43
C ASN A 99 -31.43 16.39 10.11
N GLY A 100 -31.02 17.01 11.21
CA GLY A 100 -29.78 16.64 11.91
C GLY A 100 -29.78 15.19 12.41
N SER A 101 -30.94 14.65 12.80
CA SER A 101 -31.12 13.25 13.20
C SER A 101 -30.73 12.27 12.10
N ASP A 102 -31.22 12.50 10.88
CA ASP A 102 -31.04 11.57 9.76
C ASP A 102 -29.60 11.61 9.25
N VAL A 103 -28.97 12.78 9.30
CA VAL A 103 -27.54 12.97 9.00
C VAL A 103 -26.68 12.22 10.01
N LEU A 104 -26.98 12.36 11.30
CA LEU A 104 -26.24 11.67 12.36
C LEU A 104 -26.42 10.15 12.27
N GLN A 105 -27.64 9.68 12.04
CA GLN A 105 -27.90 8.25 11.85
C GLN A 105 -27.09 7.68 10.68
N LYS A 106 -27.09 8.38 9.54
CA LYS A 106 -26.30 7.97 8.37
C LYS A 106 -24.79 7.95 8.66
N TYR A 107 -24.30 8.87 9.49
CA TYR A 107 -22.91 8.84 9.94
C TYR A 107 -22.61 7.59 10.78
N LEU A 108 -23.49 7.24 11.72
CA LEU A 108 -23.36 6.03 12.53
C LEU A 108 -23.43 4.75 11.69
N ASP A 109 -24.25 4.74 10.64
CA ASP A 109 -24.34 3.60 9.71
C ASP A 109 -23.00 3.37 8.97
N PHE A 110 -22.26 4.43 8.64
CA PHE A 110 -20.90 4.27 8.09
C PHE A 110 -19.93 3.63 9.08
N ASP A 111 -19.98 4.01 10.36
CA ASP A 111 -19.09 3.44 11.37
C ASP A 111 -19.44 1.99 11.70
N LYS A 112 -20.74 1.65 11.68
CA LYS A 112 -21.20 0.26 11.73
C LYS A 112 -20.69 -0.53 10.54
N ALA A 113 -20.86 -0.02 9.31
CA ALA A 113 -20.40 -0.70 8.10
C ALA A 113 -18.88 -0.94 8.08
N LYS A 114 -18.07 -0.02 8.62
CA LYS A 114 -16.62 -0.24 8.77
C LYS A 114 -16.32 -1.36 9.75
N SER A 115 -17.01 -1.38 10.89
CA SER A 115 -16.81 -2.39 11.93
C SER A 115 -17.20 -3.78 11.41
N ASP A 116 -18.32 -3.86 10.70
CA ASP A 116 -18.79 -5.12 10.10
C ASP A 116 -17.84 -5.58 8.99
N LEU A 117 -17.34 -4.68 8.15
CA LEU A 117 -16.34 -4.99 7.12
C LEU A 117 -15.02 -5.50 7.74
N GLN A 118 -14.57 -4.89 8.85
CA GLN A 118 -13.38 -5.33 9.57
C GLN A 118 -13.58 -6.75 10.15
N ARG A 119 -14.77 -7.04 10.69
CA ARG A 119 -15.11 -8.36 11.22
C ARG A 119 -15.11 -9.42 10.11
N GLU A 120 -15.77 -9.15 8.98
CA GLU A 120 -15.77 -10.05 7.80
C GLU A 120 -14.34 -10.35 7.33
N TYR A 121 -13.46 -9.34 7.37
CA TYR A 121 -12.06 -9.50 7.00
C TYR A 121 -11.29 -10.40 7.97
N VAL A 122 -11.42 -10.18 9.28
CA VAL A 122 -10.79 -11.03 10.31
C VAL A 122 -11.27 -12.47 10.20
N GLU A 123 -12.59 -12.70 10.05
CA GLU A 123 -13.16 -14.04 9.89
C GLU A 123 -12.55 -14.79 8.69
N LYS A 124 -12.31 -14.09 7.57
CA LYS A 124 -11.66 -14.68 6.39
C LYS A 124 -10.18 -14.98 6.61
N LEU A 125 -9.47 -14.17 7.38
CA LEU A 125 -8.07 -14.42 7.72
C LEU A 125 -7.93 -15.62 8.67
N GLN A 126 -8.82 -15.74 9.66
CA GLN A 126 -8.81 -16.84 10.62
C GLN A 126 -8.99 -18.22 9.96
N ALA A 127 -9.51 -18.28 8.73
CA ALA A 127 -9.62 -19.53 7.98
C ALA A 127 -8.27 -20.14 7.58
N PHE A 128 -7.18 -19.35 7.55
CA PHE A 128 -5.86 -19.83 7.12
C PHE A 128 -4.67 -19.26 7.90
N MET A 129 -4.89 -18.37 8.88
CA MET A 129 -3.87 -17.67 9.64
C MET A 129 -4.23 -17.66 11.14
N THR A 130 -3.24 -17.75 12.03
CA THR A 130 -3.46 -17.69 13.48
C THR A 130 -3.77 -16.27 13.96
N ASP A 131 -4.45 -16.15 15.10
CA ASP A 131 -4.81 -14.84 15.69
C ASP A 131 -3.58 -13.95 15.95
N GLU A 132 -2.46 -14.54 16.38
CA GLU A 132 -1.19 -13.84 16.59
C GLU A 132 -0.66 -13.21 15.30
N ARG A 133 -0.74 -13.94 14.20
CA ARG A 133 -0.30 -13.49 12.87
C ARG A 133 -1.22 -12.41 12.31
N ILE A 134 -2.52 -12.48 12.60
CA ILE A 134 -3.48 -11.42 12.25
C ILE A 134 -3.19 -10.14 13.04
N LEU A 135 -2.82 -10.24 14.32
CA LEU A 135 -2.41 -9.07 15.11
C LEU A 135 -1.10 -8.48 14.59
N GLN A 136 -0.11 -9.32 14.24
CA GLN A 136 1.13 -8.88 13.60
C GLN A 136 0.82 -8.13 12.29
N LEU A 137 -0.07 -8.66 11.46
CA LEU A 137 -0.53 -7.99 10.23
C LEU A 137 -1.08 -6.59 10.50
N PHE A 138 -1.93 -6.41 11.51
CA PHE A 138 -2.46 -5.08 11.86
C PHE A 138 -1.38 -4.13 12.36
N TYR A 139 -0.41 -4.64 13.10
CA TYR A 139 0.75 -3.85 13.51
C TYR A 139 1.59 -3.43 12.29
N THR A 140 1.82 -4.33 11.34
CA THR A 140 2.51 -4.03 10.07
C THR A 140 1.74 -2.99 9.24
N GLU A 141 0.41 -3.06 9.16
CA GLU A 141 -0.40 -2.02 8.51
C GLU A 141 -0.20 -0.64 9.17
N TYR A 142 -0.16 -0.61 10.51
CA TYR A 142 0.06 0.59 11.28
C TYR A 142 1.45 1.19 11.02
N GLN A 143 2.50 0.34 10.99
CA GLN A 143 3.87 0.76 10.66
C GLN A 143 3.97 1.31 9.23
N PHE A 144 3.36 0.63 8.27
CA PHE A 144 3.33 1.08 6.88
C PHE A 144 2.69 2.47 6.74
N LYS A 145 1.59 2.73 7.48
CA LYS A 145 0.95 4.05 7.47
C LYS A 145 1.89 5.14 7.97
N HIS A 146 2.65 4.89 9.04
CA HIS A 146 3.64 5.84 9.56
C HIS A 146 4.80 6.04 8.60
N PHE A 147 5.34 4.95 8.05
CA PHE A 147 6.36 4.98 7.01
C PHE A 147 5.93 5.88 5.83
N MET A 148 4.70 5.69 5.34
CA MET A 148 4.16 6.49 4.24
C MET A 148 3.94 7.96 4.61
N LEU A 149 3.47 8.24 5.83
CA LEU A 149 3.32 9.63 6.30
C LEU A 149 4.66 10.36 6.37
N ASN A 150 5.70 9.70 6.87
CA ASN A 150 7.05 10.25 6.94
C ASN A 150 7.63 10.50 5.54
N ARG A 151 7.42 9.57 4.61
CA ARG A 151 7.85 9.73 3.21
C ARG A 151 7.16 10.90 2.52
N ILE A 152 5.85 11.09 2.73
CA ILE A 152 5.10 12.22 2.16
C ILE A 152 5.59 13.55 2.76
N ARG A 153 5.83 13.61 4.07
CA ARG A 153 6.36 14.80 4.76
C ARG A 153 7.77 15.15 4.30
N GLY A 154 8.67 14.16 4.20
CA GLY A 154 10.03 14.34 3.72
C GLY A 154 10.09 14.86 2.28
N ARG A 155 9.15 14.44 1.43
CA ARG A 155 9.02 14.94 0.05
C ARG A 155 8.52 16.40 -0.03
N HIS A 156 7.76 16.87 0.96
CA HIS A 156 7.30 18.27 1.06
C HIS A 156 8.32 19.21 1.70
N GLY A 157 9.25 18.70 2.53
CA GLY A 157 10.27 19.52 3.19
C GLY A 157 11.34 20.10 2.26
N HIS A 158 11.44 19.63 1.01
CA HIS A 158 12.52 20.01 0.10
C HIS A 158 12.08 20.86 -1.11
N ARG A 159 10.79 21.23 -1.21
CA ARG A 159 10.24 21.95 -2.38
C ARG A 159 9.96 23.43 -2.17
N ASP A 160 10.07 23.95 -0.95
CA ASP A 160 9.72 25.34 -0.62
C ASP A 160 10.96 26.17 -0.25
N GLY A 161 11.83 26.35 -1.25
CA GLY A 161 12.91 27.34 -1.21
C GLY A 161 12.46 28.77 -1.56
N ARG A 162 11.18 29.13 -1.39
CA ARG A 162 10.68 30.52 -1.47
C ARG A 162 9.43 30.71 -0.62
N GLY A 163 9.58 31.28 0.56
CA GLY A 163 8.44 31.72 1.37
C GLY A 163 8.79 31.99 2.82
N MET A 164 9.21 33.22 3.11
CA MET A 164 9.42 33.72 4.46
C MET A 164 8.21 33.51 5.38
N GLY A 165 8.48 33.00 6.58
CA GLY A 165 7.89 33.48 7.84
C GLY A 165 6.50 32.98 8.22
N ARG A 166 6.45 32.12 9.23
CA ARG A 166 6.00 32.47 10.60
C ARG A 166 6.15 31.25 11.51
N GLY A 167 6.98 31.41 12.53
CA GLY A 167 7.24 30.39 13.53
C GLY A 167 5.97 29.91 14.22
N ARG A 168 5.89 28.60 14.37
CA ARG A 168 5.15 27.94 15.44
C ARG A 168 6.05 26.85 16.01
N GLY A 169 6.29 26.94 17.31
CA GLY A 169 7.32 26.19 18.03
C GLY A 169 7.33 24.70 17.71
N GLY A 170 8.53 24.23 17.39
CA GLY A 170 8.81 22.82 17.21
C GLY A 170 8.57 22.06 18.51
N ARG A 171 7.71 21.05 18.43
CA ARG A 171 7.90 19.85 19.24
C ARG A 171 8.86 18.98 18.45
N ASN A 172 10.15 19.05 18.80
CA ASN A 172 11.12 18.06 18.37
C ASN A 172 10.61 16.70 18.87
N MET A 173 10.13 15.86 17.95
CA MET A 173 9.82 14.45 18.18
C MET A 173 10.69 13.56 17.29
N ASP A 174 11.82 14.10 16.82
CA ASP A 174 12.76 13.40 15.95
C ASP A 174 14.00 13.03 16.77
N GLY A 175 13.88 11.96 17.55
CA GLY A 175 15.03 11.09 17.82
C GLY A 175 15.13 10.10 16.65
N PRO A 176 16.33 9.79 16.12
CA PRO A 176 16.49 8.70 15.16
C PRO A 176 15.91 7.42 15.77
N GLN A 177 14.95 6.80 15.10
CA GLN A 177 14.58 5.43 15.47
C GLN A 177 15.79 4.54 15.20
N PRO A 178 16.18 3.67 16.15
CA PRO A 178 17.29 2.75 15.94
C PRO A 178 16.96 1.81 14.76
N PRO A 179 17.99 1.35 14.02
CA PRO A 179 17.79 0.32 13.00
C PRO A 179 17.14 -0.92 13.63
N CYS A 180 16.33 -1.62 12.86
CA CYS A 180 15.70 -2.89 13.24
C CYS A 180 16.79 -3.97 13.41
N GLU A 181 17.57 -3.92 14.48
CA GLU A 181 18.58 -4.92 14.76
C GLU A 181 18.42 -5.38 16.21
N GLU A 182 18.07 -6.66 16.34
CA GLU A 182 18.22 -7.51 17.51
C GLU A 182 17.16 -7.40 18.64
N ILE A 183 15.95 -7.89 18.37
CA ILE A 183 15.06 -8.40 19.44
C ILE A 183 15.41 -9.88 19.69
N SER A 184 16.60 -10.10 20.27
CA SER A 184 16.92 -11.37 20.95
C SER A 184 17.47 -11.07 22.33
N SER A 185 16.61 -10.63 23.26
CA SER A 185 16.87 -10.70 24.69
C SER A 185 15.54 -10.66 25.47
N PRO A 186 15.40 -11.45 26.55
CA PRO A 186 14.11 -11.73 27.17
C PRO A 186 13.59 -10.53 27.99
N MET A 187 12.28 -10.33 27.97
CA MET A 187 11.57 -9.32 28.77
C MET A 187 11.84 -9.52 30.28
N PRO A 188 12.20 -8.47 31.05
CA PRO A 188 12.32 -8.60 32.49
C PRO A 188 10.94 -8.68 33.16
N GLU A 189 10.73 -9.75 33.92
CA GLU A 189 9.69 -9.85 34.95
C GLU A 189 9.81 -8.67 35.93
N LYS A 190 8.80 -7.80 35.96
CA LYS A 190 8.23 -7.16 37.17
C LYS A 190 7.23 -6.07 36.79
N CYS A 191 5.96 -6.45 36.69
CA CYS A 191 4.84 -5.58 37.05
C CYS A 191 3.86 -6.38 37.91
N VAL A 192 4.26 -6.64 39.16
CA VAL A 192 3.32 -6.90 40.27
C VAL A 192 3.37 -5.68 41.16
N ARG A 193 2.29 -4.90 41.17
CA ARG A 193 1.74 -4.33 42.39
C ARG A 193 0.27 -3.96 42.20
#